data_AF-A0A929HIE7-F1
#
_entry.id   AF-A0A929HIE7-F1
#
_cell.length_a   1.000
_cell.length_b   1.000
_cell.length_c   1.000
_cell.angle_alpha   90.00
_cell.angle_beta   90.00
_cell.angle_gamma   90.00
#
_symmetry.space_group_name_H-M   'P 1'
#
loop_
_entity.id
_entity.type
_entity.pdbx_description
1 polymer ?
#
loop_
_entity_poly.entity_id
_entity_poly.type
_entity_poly.pdbx_seq_one_letter_code
_entity_poly.pdbx_strand_id
1 'polypeptide(L)' 'MSYITNRHEARSWQKKYNIHAPRVDELAPDFELMDTNGENPIRLSELIGKQPVALVFGSFT' A
#
# COMPACT_ATOMS: atom_id res chain seq x y z
N MET A 1 0.11 -4.68 28.43
CA MET A 1 0.86 -5.44 27.42
C MET A 1 -0.13 -6.01 26.42
N SER A 2 -0.07 -5.58 25.16
CA SER A 2 -0.92 -6.11 24.09
C SER A 2 -0.27 -7.38 23.52
N TYR A 3 -1.02 -8.47 23.45
CA TYR A 3 -0.57 -9.72 22.83
C TYR A 3 -0.92 -9.68 21.34
N ILE A 4 0.08 -9.91 20.47
CA ILE A 4 -0.15 -9.98 19.02
C ILE A 4 -0.91 -11.29 18.72
N THR A 5 -2.24 -11.20 18.64
CA THR A 5 -3.15 -12.34 18.44
C THR A 5 -3.18 -12.89 17.01
N ASN A 6 -2.67 -12.15 16.02
CA ASN A 6 -2.77 -12.51 14.60
C ASN A 6 -1.44 -12.98 13.95
N ARG A 7 -0.35 -13.11 14.71
CA ARG A 7 0.99 -13.29 14.12
C ARG A 7 1.11 -14.48 13.14
N HIS A 8 0.46 -15.61 13.43
CA HIS A 8 0.53 -16.81 12.60
C HIS A 8 -0.22 -16.65 11.27
N GLU A 9 -1.43 -16.07 11.34
CA GLU A 9 -2.25 -15.79 10.16
C GLU A 9 -1.59 -14.75 9.27
N ALA A 10 -1.13 -13.63 9.83
CA ALA A 10 -0.39 -12.59 9.11
C ALA A 10 0.85 -13.14 8.38
N ARG A 11 1.64 -14.02 9.02
CA ARG A 11 2.79 -14.67 8.35
C ARG A 11 2.36 -15.60 7.22
N SER A 12 1.26 -16.32 7.39
CA SER A 12 0.76 -17.25 6.37
C SER A 12 0.25 -16.47 5.14
N TRP A 13 -0.46 -15.37 5.38
CA TRP A 13 -0.87 -14.43 4.34
C TRP A 13 0.34 -13.84 3.62
N GLN A 14 1.32 -13.31 4.38
CA GLN A 14 2.53 -12.74 3.80
C GLN A 14 3.27 -13.78 2.95
N LYS A 15 3.49 -15.00 3.44
CA LYS A 15 4.16 -16.06 2.66
C LYS A 15 3.46 -16.35 1.33
N LYS A 16 2.12 -16.32 1.32
CA LYS A 16 1.31 -16.58 0.12
C LYS A 16 1.39 -15.43 -0.89
N TYR A 17 1.34 -14.18 -0.44
CA TYR A 17 1.18 -13.01 -1.32
C TYR A 17 2.47 -12.21 -1.57
N ASN A 18 3.54 -12.43 -0.79
CA ASN A 18 4.82 -11.72 -0.95
C ASN A 18 5.48 -11.93 -2.32
N ILE A 19 5.12 -13.01 -3.03
CA ILE A 19 5.55 -13.24 -4.41
C ILE A 19 5.04 -12.17 -5.39
N HIS A 20 4.00 -11.43 -5.02
CA HIS A 20 3.40 -10.33 -5.78
C HIS A 20 3.75 -8.96 -5.23
N ALA A 21 4.58 -8.89 -4.17
CA ALA A 21 5.05 -7.62 -3.66
C ALA A 21 5.97 -6.95 -4.69
N PRO A 22 5.83 -5.64 -4.94
CA PRO A 22 6.74 -4.92 -5.81
C PRO A 22 8.19 -5.08 -5.31
N ARG A 23 9.11 -5.42 -6.21
CA ARG A 23 10.53 -5.51 -5.86
C ARG A 23 11.19 -4.13 -5.92
N VAL A 24 12.35 -4.03 -5.30
CA VAL A 24 13.22 -2.86 -5.48
C VAL A 24 13.52 -2.72 -6.98
N ASP A 25 13.50 -1.49 -7.48
CA ASP A 25 13.68 -1.11 -8.89
C ASP A 25 12.54 -1.51 -9.84
N GLU A 26 11.48 -2.19 -9.38
CA GLU A 26 10.26 -2.38 -10.15
C GLU A 26 9.34 -1.16 -10.04
N LEU A 27 8.67 -0.80 -11.14
CA LEU A 27 7.66 0.25 -11.13
C LEU A 27 6.50 -0.17 -10.23
N ALA A 28 6.12 0.70 -9.29
CA ALA A 28 4.95 0.47 -8.45
C ALA A 28 3.69 0.29 -9.33
N PRO A 29 2.79 -0.65 -8.99
CA PRO A 29 1.53 -0.83 -9.72
C PRO A 29 0.72 0.45 -9.71
N ASP A 30 0.13 0.80 -10.86
CA ASP A 30 -0.72 1.98 -10.94
C ASP A 30 -2.06 1.74 -10.22
N PHE A 31 -2.57 2.77 -9.56
CA PHE A 31 -3.84 2.74 -8.85
C PHE A 31 -4.43 4.14 -8.78
N GLU A 32 -5.74 4.21 -8.55
CA GLU A 32 -6.48 5.44 -8.30
C GLU A 32 -7.04 5.43 -6.88
N LEU A 33 -6.88 6.54 -6.17
CA LEU A 33 -7.47 6.76 -4.85
C LEU A 33 -8.33 8.01 -4.89
N MET A 34 -9.42 7.99 -4.13
CA MET A 34 -10.19 9.18 -3.81
C MET A 34 -9.66 9.79 -2.51
N ASP A 35 -9.93 11.08 -2.31
CA ASP A 35 -9.75 11.71 -1.01
C ASP A 35 -10.73 11.15 0.04
N THR A 36 -10.62 11.62 1.28
CA THR A 36 -11.44 11.14 2.39
C THR A 36 -12.93 11.46 2.26
N ASN A 37 -13.31 12.39 1.37
CA ASN A 37 -14.69 12.73 1.06
C ASN A 37 -15.25 11.89 -0.11
N GLY A 38 -14.41 11.04 -0.73
CA GLY A 38 -14.77 10.32 -1.95
C GLY A 38 -14.68 11.18 -3.21
N GLU A 39 -14.00 12.33 -3.12
CA GLU A 39 -13.83 13.29 -4.21
C GLU A 39 -12.38 13.28 -4.70
N ASN A 40 -12.09 14.06 -5.76
CA ASN A 40 -10.73 14.31 -6.26
C ASN A 40 -9.87 13.05 -6.50
N PRO A 41 -10.19 12.25 -7.54
CA PRO A 41 -9.39 11.07 -7.87
C PRO A 41 -7.95 11.46 -8.17
N ILE A 42 -7.01 10.73 -7.57
CA ILE A 42 -5.58 10.84 -7.85
C ILE A 42 -5.05 9.49 -8.30
N ARG A 43 -4.34 9.48 -9.43
CA ARG A 43 -3.70 8.29 -9.97
C ARG A 43 -2.20 8.32 -9.74
N LEU A 44 -1.61 7.21 -9.30
CA LEU A 44 -0.19 7.15 -8.97
C LEU A 44 0.69 7.58 -10.15
N SER A 45 0.36 7.14 -11.37
CA SER A 45 1.09 7.51 -12.59
C SER A 45 1.18 9.01 -12.88
N GLU A 46 0.30 9.83 -12.31
CA GLU A 46 0.31 11.30 -12.47
C GLU A 46 1.31 11.99 -11.55
N LEU A 47 1.78 11.29 -10.51
CA LEU A 47 2.77 11.74 -9.54
C LEU A 47 4.18 11.25 -9.88
N ILE A 48 4.30 10.09 -10.54
CA ILE A 48 5.58 9.50 -10.93
C ILE A 48 6.37 10.47 -11.81
N GLY A 49 7.66 10.65 -11.52
CA GLY A 49 8.59 11.48 -12.30
C GLY A 49 8.56 12.97 -11.99
N LYS A 50 7.60 13.46 -11.19
CA LYS A 50 7.57 14.87 -10.73
C LYS A 50 8.32 15.06 -9.41
N GLN A 51 8.17 14.12 -8.48
CA GLN A 51 8.82 14.12 -7.17
C GLN A 51 8.81 12.71 -6.56
N PRO A 52 9.64 12.41 -5.55
CA PRO A 52 9.56 11.16 -4.80
C PRO A 52 8.19 11.02 -4.12
N VAL A 53 7.60 9.81 -4.19
CA VAL A 53 6.29 9.49 -3.61
C VAL A 53 6.45 8.36 -2.61
N ALA A 54 5.83 8.48 -1.44
CA ALA A 54 5.74 7.43 -0.44
C ALA A 54 4.28 7.01 -0.24
N LEU A 55 4.01 5.70 -0.30
CA LEU A 55 2.70 5.13 -0.01
C LEU A 55 2.66 4.65 1.44
N VAL A 56 1.74 5.20 2.23
CA VAL A 56 1.56 4.84 3.64
C VAL A 56 0.15 4.27 3.81
N PHE A 57 0.07 3.01 4.24
CA PHE A 57 -1.19 2.38 4.61
C PHE A 57 -1.45 2.61 6.09
N GLY A 58 -2.55 3.28 6.39
CA GLY A 58 -2.98 3.57 7.76
C GLY A 58 -4.49 3.56 7.86
N SER A 59 -4.97 3.61 9.10
CA SER A 59 -6.38 3.83 9.42
C SER A 59 -6.44 5.05 10.33
N PHE A 60 -7.38 5.94 10.05
CA PHE A 60 -7.79 7.00 10.96
C PHE A 60 -9.24 6.73 11.34
N THR A 61 -9.57 6.97 12.61
CA THR A 61 -10.91 6.79 13.19
C THR A 61 -11.28 8.05 13.92
#